data_AF-A0A2T7VRF9-F1
#
_entry.id   AF-A0A2T7VRF9-F1
#
_cell.length_a   1.000
_cell.length_b   1.000
_cell.length_c   1.000
_cell.angle_alpha   90.00
_cell.angle_beta   90.00
_cell.angle_gamma   90.00
#
_symmetry.space_group_name_H-M   'P 1'
#
loop_
_entity.id
_entity.type
_entity.pdbx_description
1 polymer ?
#
loop_
_entity_poly.entity_id
_entity_poly.type
_entity_poly.pdbx_seq_one_letter_code
_entity_poly.pdbx_strand_id
1 'polypeptide(L)'
;MTTAVDIASATDPLWHRLLSGEIKPSYRCLALRILMIRLTHAYQDGSAEKATIIDELRNFFRDNARFAGPDYDTIAEASAR
;
A
#
# COMPACT_ATOMS: atom_id res chain seq x y z
N MET A 1 15.34 -13.55 11.80
CA MET A 1 15.82 -12.39 11.02
C MET A 1 14.59 -11.65 10.52
N THR A 2 14.21 -10.56 11.17
CA THR A 2 13.11 -9.70 10.71
C THR A 2 13.64 -8.90 9.54
N THR A 3 13.29 -9.30 8.32
CA THR A 3 13.51 -8.47 7.12
C THR A 3 12.77 -7.16 7.32
N ALA A 4 13.50 -6.10 7.62
CA ALA A 4 12.94 -4.76 7.62
C ALA A 4 12.50 -4.46 6.19
N VAL A 5 11.19 -4.44 5.96
CA VAL A 5 10.62 -3.98 4.70
C VAL A 5 10.89 -2.48 4.64
N ASP A 6 11.67 -2.05 3.65
CA ASP A 6 11.96 -0.62 3.42
C ASP A 6 10.73 0.02 2.77
N ILE A 7 9.82 0.50 3.62
CA ILE A 7 8.55 1.08 3.18
C ILE A 7 8.78 2.52 2.70
N ALA A 8 8.32 2.82 1.49
CA ALA A 8 8.47 4.11 0.85
C ALA A 8 7.95 5.25 1.73
N SER A 9 8.54 6.43 1.55
CA SER A 9 8.12 7.64 2.26
C SER A 9 6.67 7.98 1.95
N ALA A 10 5.95 8.63 2.88
CA ALA A 10 4.52 8.95 2.68
C ALA A 10 4.27 9.89 1.49
N THR A 11 5.28 10.65 1.09
CA THR A 11 5.25 11.56 -0.07
C THR A 11 5.59 10.87 -1.39
N ASP A 12 5.89 9.57 -1.37
CA ASP A 12 6.28 8.84 -2.57
C ASP A 12 5.10 8.75 -3.55
N PRO A 13 5.30 9.07 -4.85
CA PRO A 13 4.24 9.01 -5.85
C PRO A 13 3.66 7.60 -6.05
N LEU A 14 4.38 6.54 -5.66
CA LEU A 14 3.89 5.15 -5.65
C LEU A 14 2.54 5.05 -4.96
N TRP A 15 2.36 5.70 -3.81
CA TRP A 15 1.10 5.62 -3.06
C TRP A 15 -0.05 6.21 -3.85
N HIS A 16 0.20 7.32 -4.54
CA HIS A 16 -0.82 7.91 -5.39
C HIS A 16 -1.18 6.98 -6.54
N ARG A 17 -0.21 6.39 -7.25
CA ARG A 17 -0.43 5.45 -8.35
C ARG A 17 -1.18 4.20 -7.90
N LEU A 18 -0.87 3.71 -6.70
CA LEU A 18 -1.52 2.55 -6.11
C LEU A 18 -2.97 2.83 -5.75
N LEU A 19 -3.22 3.95 -5.06
CA LEU A 19 -4.55 4.32 -4.56
C LEU A 19 -5.44 4.93 -5.65
N SER A 20 -4.87 5.48 -6.73
CA SER A 20 -5.62 5.89 -7.92
C SER A 20 -6.06 4.69 -8.78
N GLY A 21 -5.41 3.54 -8.59
CA GLY A 21 -5.63 2.33 -9.39
C GLY A 21 -4.84 2.30 -10.70
N GLU A 22 -3.87 3.20 -10.88
CA GLU A 22 -2.91 3.18 -11.99
C GLU A 22 -2.05 1.90 -11.96
N ILE A 23 -1.63 1.48 -10.76
CA ILE A 23 -1.04 0.16 -10.54
C ILE A 23 -2.02 -0.75 -9.80
N LYS A 24 -2.20 -1.97 -10.34
CA LYS A 24 -3.05 -3.02 -9.74
C LYS A 24 -2.23 -4.28 -9.50
N PRO A 25 -1.42 -4.33 -8.43
CA PRO A 25 -0.68 -5.51 -8.07
C PRO A 25 -1.61 -6.63 -7.60
N SER A 26 -1.18 -7.87 -7.83
CA SER A 26 -1.88 -9.06 -7.34
C SER A 26 -1.52 -9.31 -5.89
N TYR A 27 -2.46 -9.01 -4.98
CA TYR A 27 -2.26 -9.23 -3.55
C TYR A 27 -2.47 -10.72 -3.19
N ARG A 28 -1.45 -11.34 -2.59
CA ARG A 28 -1.53 -12.66 -1.96
C ARG A 28 -2.16 -12.56 -0.57
N CYS A 29 -1.86 -11.51 0.19
CA CYS A 29 -2.46 -11.30 1.49
C CYS A 29 -3.91 -10.79 1.36
N LEU A 30 -4.89 -11.59 1.80
CA LEU A 30 -6.31 -11.22 1.75
C LEU A 30 -6.60 -9.97 2.60
N ALA A 31 -5.96 -9.84 3.77
CA ALA A 31 -6.11 -8.67 4.63
C ALA A 31 -5.64 -7.39 3.93
N LEU A 32 -4.51 -7.44 3.24
CA LEU A 32 -4.03 -6.32 2.42
C LEU A 32 -5.01 -6.02 1.29
N ARG A 33 -5.51 -7.05 0.59
CA ARG A 33 -6.50 -6.86 -0.49
C ARG A 33 -7.75 -6.13 -0.02
N ILE A 34 -8.30 -6.52 1.13
CA ILE A 34 -9.48 -5.89 1.72
C ILE A 34 -9.17 -4.44 2.12
N LEU A 35 -8.01 -4.21 2.77
CA LEU A 35 -7.56 -2.88 3.15
C LEU A 35 -7.43 -1.97 1.91
N MET A 36 -6.75 -2.46 0.86
CA MET A 36 -6.56 -1.73 -0.39
C MET A 36 -7.88 -1.33 -1.03
N ILE A 37 -8.88 -2.22 -1.09
CA ILE A 37 -10.21 -1.88 -1.62
C ILE A 37 -10.83 -0.72 -0.84
N ARG A 38 -10.78 -0.76 0.50
CA ARG A 38 -11.32 0.29 1.36
C ARG A 38 -10.57 1.61 1.18
N LEU A 39 -9.24 1.57 1.16
CA LEU A 39 -8.39 2.75 1.05
C LEU A 39 -8.46 3.41 -0.33
N THR A 40 -8.45 2.62 -1.41
CA THR A 40 -8.68 3.12 -2.78
C THR A 40 -10.02 3.81 -2.89
N HIS A 41 -11.09 3.22 -2.35
CA HIS A 41 -12.41 3.84 -2.36
C HIS A 41 -12.43 5.16 -1.59
N ALA A 42 -11.89 5.20 -0.37
CA ALA A 42 -11.78 6.43 0.43
C ALA A 42 -10.93 7.51 -0.26
N TYR A 43 -9.87 7.10 -0.96
CA TYR A 43 -8.98 8.01 -1.71
C TYR A 43 -9.68 8.64 -2.92
N GLN A 44 -10.51 7.86 -3.63
CA GLN A 44 -11.23 8.30 -4.82
C GLN A 44 -12.47 9.13 -4.49
N ASP A 45 -13.23 8.73 -3.45
CA ASP A 45 -14.41 9.44 -2.99
C ASP A 45 -14.05 10.75 -2.25
N GLY A 46 -12.82 10.84 -1.71
CA GLY A 46 -12.37 11.99 -0.96
C GLY A 46 -12.94 12.07 0.45
N SER A 47 -13.53 10.97 0.96
CA SER A 47 -14.10 10.89 2.30
C SER A 47 -13.07 10.91 3.42
N ALA A 48 -11.77 10.73 3.12
CA ALA A 48 -10.68 10.82 4.08
C ALA A 48 -9.47 11.57 3.50
N GLU A 49 -8.68 12.18 4.38
CA GLU A 49 -7.45 12.85 3.99
C GLU A 49 -6.43 11.86 3.41
N LYS A 50 -5.83 12.22 2.27
CA LYS A 50 -4.85 11.39 1.56
C LYS A 50 -3.68 10.98 2.46
N ALA A 51 -3.22 11.90 3.30
CA ALA A 51 -2.13 11.63 4.25
C ALA A 51 -2.50 10.53 5.24
N THR A 52 -3.73 10.54 5.77
CA THR A 52 -4.25 9.54 6.71
C THR A 52 -4.37 8.16 6.04
N ILE A 53 -4.88 8.12 4.80
CA ILE A 53 -4.97 6.88 4.01
C ILE A 53 -3.58 6.26 3.79
N ILE A 54 -2.60 7.07 3.43
CA ILE A 54 -1.23 6.62 3.19
C ILE A 54 -0.58 6.16 4.50
N ASP A 55 -0.78 6.88 5.60
CA ASP A 55 -0.23 6.49 6.90
C ASP A 55 -0.81 5.16 7.39
N GLU A 56 -2.13 4.95 7.23
CA GLU A 56 -2.78 3.68 7.56
C GLU A 56 -2.19 2.51 6.77
N LEU A 57 -1.99 2.69 5.46
CA LEU A 57 -1.37 1.67 4.60
C LEU A 57 0.06 1.36 5.03
N ARG A 58 0.86 2.40 5.31
CA ARG A 58 2.25 2.24 5.78
C ARG A 58 2.31 1.54 7.14
N ASN A 59 1.43 1.89 8.06
CA ASN A 59 1.32 1.23 9.36
C ASN A 59 0.92 -0.24 9.22
N PHE A 60 0.00 -0.56 8.32
CA PHE A 60 -0.35 -1.95 8.01
C PHE A 60 0.87 -2.76 7.55
N PHE A 61 1.67 -2.23 6.62
CA PHE A 61 2.88 -2.89 6.17
C PHE A 61 3.94 -3.03 7.27
N ARG A 62 4.09 -2.04 8.16
CA ARG A 62 5.01 -2.12 9.30
C ARG A 62 4.60 -3.20 10.30
N ASP A 63 3.32 -3.25 10.63
CA ASP A 63 2.76 -4.19 11.59
C ASP A 63 2.68 -5.62 11.04
N ASN A 64 2.44 -5.76 9.73
CA ASN A 64 2.21 -7.03 9.05
C ASN A 64 3.35 -7.41 8.08
N ALA A 65 4.55 -6.84 8.25
CA ALA A 65 5.69 -7.01 7.35
C ALA A 65 6.01 -8.49 7.04
N ARG A 66 5.79 -9.40 8.01
CA ARG A 66 6.04 -10.84 7.81
C ARG A 66 5.13 -11.48 6.75
N PHE A 67 3.93 -10.94 6.56
CA PHE A 67 2.90 -11.49 5.67
C PHE A 67 2.73 -10.65 4.41
N ALA A 68 2.80 -9.32 4.56
CA ALA A 68 2.60 -8.35 3.50
C ALA A 68 3.91 -7.96 2.80
N GLY A 69 5.07 -8.41 3.28
CA GLY A 69 6.37 -8.16 2.66
C GLY A 69 6.46 -8.59 1.19
N PRO A 70 6.05 -9.80 0.79
CA PRO A 70 6.04 -10.23 -0.61
C PRO A 70 5.10 -9.38 -1.49
N ASP A 71 3.99 -8.93 -0.92
CA ASP A 71 3.06 -8.04 -1.62
C ASP A 71 3.66 -6.65 -1.80
N TYR A 72 4.36 -6.13 -0.79
CA TYR A 72 5.07 -4.85 -0.86
C TYR A 72 6.16 -4.87 -1.93
N ASP A 73 6.94 -5.93 -2.01
CA ASP A 73 7.97 -6.10 -3.03
C ASP A 73 7.37 -6.04 -4.45
N THR A 74 6.24 -6.74 -4.65
CA THR A 74 5.48 -6.72 -5.91
C THR A 74 4.96 -5.31 -6.25
N ILE A 75 4.50 -4.55 -5.25
CA ILE A 75 4.05 -3.16 -5.42
C ILE A 75 5.23 -2.26 -5.80
N ALA A 76 6.37 -2.40 -5.11
CA ALA A 76 7.57 -1.61 -5.36
C ALA A 76 8.10 -1.86 -6.78
N GLU A 77 8.19 -3.12 -7.21
CA GLU A 77 8.56 -3.48 -8.58
C GLU A 77 7.59 -2.91 -9.62
N ALA A 78 6.28 -2.93 -9.34
CA ALA A 78 5.27 -2.37 -10.23
C ALA A 78 5.37 -0.84 -10.36
N SER A 79 5.91 -0.15 -9.35
CA SER A 79 6.10 1.31 -9.39
C SER A 79 7.31 1.76 -10.21
N ALA A 80 8.29 0.87 -10.41
CA ALA A 80 9.54 1.14 -11.12
C ALA A 80 9.44 0.98 -12.65
N ARG A 81 8.29 0.52 -13.16
CA ARG A 81 7.97 0.41 -14.60
C ARG A 81 7.12 1.58 -15.07
#